data_AF-A0A1I7URG4-F1
#
_entry.id   AF-A0A1I7URG4-F1
#
_cell.length_a   1.000
_cell.length_b   1.000
_cell.length_c   1.000
_cell.angle_alpha   90.00
_cell.angle_beta   90.00
_cell.angle_gamma   90.00
#
_symmetry.space_group_name_H-M   'P 1'
#
loop_
_entity.id
_entity.type
_entity.pdbx_description
1 polymer ?
#
loop_
_entity_poly.entity_id
_entity_poly.type
_entity_poly.pdbx_seq_one_letter_code
_entity_poly.pdbx_strand_id
1 'polypeptide(L)'
;MQTNATSHQIEFVNEKRILIWDFMSGCDRDELTEQRIVGSETFEESLKVRQVDVGLDSFNVFYGADYQKGICEVSKHLCHIFPGPIELHTSVAFGNFTEIFSYPHLHHLDRIHIAGSILLKKTLEQIFGKTTVKTEISIDPDTDDEYPIMQGLDVEHLDLGDGRWVRREHLVKLTCRTVHLHQHFLKYKDIEEFAKTWLKTPNTRMERLSLVWMGEWDETKLEGVNGHKWIPSQRERNYFVNTRGFNRIDCTHGLDIEREIEGELATFVWQENNLWFLVWKERNPEKKRLEGLKEKLKPIYDELERLINEYPDSCSLERLLSNRNLSCKEFVDTYKVLRGMDGEIRLSSTGRACRRVCFDKIFRLIDWNDDFEFL
;
A
#
# COMPACT_ATOMS: atom_id res chain seq x y z
N MET A 1 -10.00 1.86 -8.65
CA MET A 1 -10.50 1.22 -9.88
C MET A 1 -10.28 -0.26 -9.69
N GLN A 2 -11.33 -1.08 -9.74
CA GLN A 2 -11.15 -2.52 -9.86
C GLN A 2 -10.49 -2.77 -11.22
N THR A 3 -9.26 -3.28 -11.20
CA THR A 3 -8.57 -3.73 -12.42
C THR A 3 -9.34 -4.93 -12.95
N ASN A 4 -9.90 -4.79 -14.16
CA ASN A 4 -10.39 -5.95 -14.90
C ASN A 4 -9.17 -6.83 -15.15
N ALA A 5 -9.18 -8.03 -14.60
CA ALA A 5 -8.00 -8.88 -14.53
C ALA A 5 -7.61 -9.54 -15.88
N THR A 6 -8.26 -9.11 -16.98
CA THR A 6 -8.04 -9.47 -18.39
C THR A 6 -7.22 -8.43 -19.14
N SER A 7 -6.49 -7.56 -18.45
CA SER A 7 -5.81 -6.43 -19.07
C SER A 7 -4.31 -6.43 -18.81
N HIS A 8 -3.56 -5.84 -19.75
CA HIS A 8 -2.15 -5.52 -19.63
C HIS A 8 -1.98 -4.01 -19.49
N GLN A 9 -1.27 -3.56 -18.47
CA GLN A 9 -1.15 -2.14 -18.15
C GLN A 9 0.31 -1.70 -18.11
N ILE A 10 0.58 -0.49 -18.61
CA ILE A 10 1.82 0.24 -18.38
C ILE A 10 1.49 1.58 -17.75
N GLU A 11 2.17 1.90 -16.66
CA GLU A 11 2.11 3.21 -16.04
C GLU A 11 3.40 3.98 -16.26
N PHE A 12 3.28 5.21 -16.77
CA PHE A 12 4.41 6.12 -16.91
C PHE A 12 4.50 7.00 -15.66
N VAL A 13 5.38 6.62 -14.72
CA VAL A 13 5.55 7.27 -13.40
C VAL A 13 5.72 8.78 -13.50
N ASN A 14 6.41 9.27 -14.53
CA ASN A 14 6.72 10.70 -14.69
C ASN A 14 5.67 11.50 -15.48
N GLU A 15 4.73 10.84 -16.15
CA GLU A 15 3.78 11.51 -17.06
C GLU A 15 2.32 11.43 -16.61
N LYS A 16 2.02 10.72 -15.51
CA LYS A 16 0.64 10.38 -15.09
C LYS A 16 -0.19 9.85 -16.25
N ARG A 17 0.46 9.11 -17.15
CA ARG A 17 -0.16 8.52 -18.32
C ARG A 17 -0.22 7.02 -18.11
N ILE A 18 -1.35 6.43 -18.49
CA ILE A 18 -1.58 4.99 -18.38
C ILE A 18 -1.93 4.48 -19.78
N LEU A 19 -1.31 3.36 -20.13
CA LEU A 19 -1.59 2.62 -21.34
C LEU A 19 -2.17 1.26 -20.94
N ILE A 20 -3.38 0.95 -21.38
CA ILE A 20 -4.07 -0.31 -21.06
C ILE A 20 -4.39 -1.06 -22.35
N TRP A 21 -4.06 -2.35 -22.40
CA TRP A 21 -4.62 -3.31 -23.35
C TRP A 21 -5.65 -4.16 -22.63
N ASP A 22 -6.94 -4.00 -22.95
CA ASP A 22 -8.02 -4.78 -22.36
C ASP A 22 -8.52 -5.82 -23.36
N PHE A 23 -8.43 -7.10 -22.99
CA PHE A 23 -8.78 -8.23 -23.87
C PHE A 23 -10.22 -8.73 -23.69
N MET A 24 -10.96 -8.18 -22.72
CA MET A 24 -12.36 -8.58 -22.44
C MET A 24 -13.22 -7.36 -22.14
N SER A 25 -12.88 -6.20 -22.71
CA SER A 25 -13.67 -4.98 -22.52
C SER A 25 -15.12 -5.26 -22.91
N GLY A 26 -16.09 -4.84 -22.09
CA GLY A 26 -17.52 -4.93 -22.39
C GLY A 26 -18.00 -4.03 -23.55
N CYS A 27 -17.10 -3.65 -24.46
CA CYS A 27 -17.42 -2.93 -25.69
C CYS A 27 -18.13 -3.87 -26.67
N ASP A 28 -19.06 -3.32 -27.44
CA ASP A 28 -19.74 -4.09 -28.47
C ASP A 28 -18.75 -4.48 -29.57
N ARG A 29 -18.84 -5.72 -30.06
CA ARG A 29 -17.89 -6.25 -31.04
C ARG A 29 -17.96 -5.45 -32.35
N ASP A 30 -19.12 -4.90 -32.68
CA ASP A 30 -19.34 -4.05 -33.85
C ASP A 30 -18.56 -2.72 -33.78
N GLU A 31 -18.11 -2.29 -32.60
CA GLU A 31 -17.27 -1.09 -32.42
C GLU A 31 -15.77 -1.37 -32.67
N LEU A 32 -15.35 -2.63 -32.66
CA LEU A 32 -13.95 -3.06 -32.78
C LEU A 32 -13.50 -3.15 -34.25
N THR A 33 -13.39 -1.99 -34.90
CA THR A 33 -13.17 -1.88 -36.35
C THR A 33 -11.69 -1.76 -36.77
N GLU A 34 -10.76 -1.66 -35.82
CA GLU A 34 -9.34 -1.46 -36.11
C GLU A 34 -8.55 -2.78 -36.05
N GLN A 35 -7.56 -2.91 -36.93
CA GLN A 35 -6.56 -3.97 -36.86
C GLN A 35 -5.24 -3.46 -36.26
N ARG A 36 -4.61 -4.24 -35.38
CA ARG A 36 -3.31 -3.92 -34.77
C ARG A 36 -2.39 -5.13 -34.74
N ILE A 37 -1.10 -4.89 -34.98
CA ILE A 37 -0.05 -5.91 -34.93
C ILE A 37 0.85 -5.59 -33.75
N VAL A 38 1.05 -6.56 -32.85
CA VAL A 38 1.95 -6.43 -31.70
C VAL A 38 2.77 -7.70 -31.57
N GLY A 39 4.10 -7.57 -31.65
CA GLY A 39 4.98 -8.74 -31.67
C GLY A 39 4.66 -9.65 -32.86
N SER A 40 4.38 -10.93 -32.57
CA SER A 40 3.97 -11.92 -33.58
C SER A 40 2.45 -12.02 -33.80
N GLU A 41 1.65 -11.32 -33.01
CA GLU A 41 0.19 -11.46 -33.03
C GLU A 41 -0.47 -10.33 -33.82
N THR A 42 -1.60 -10.67 -34.45
CA THR A 42 -2.46 -9.73 -35.15
C THR A 42 -3.83 -9.73 -34.47
N PHE A 43 -4.23 -8.56 -33.98
CA PHE A 43 -5.53 -8.30 -33.37
C PHE A 43 -6.42 -7.66 -34.43
N GLU A 44 -7.30 -8.45 -35.04
CA GLU A 44 -8.19 -7.99 -36.11
C GLU A 44 -9.34 -7.12 -35.61
N GLU A 45 -9.75 -7.34 -34.36
CA GLU A 45 -10.88 -6.67 -33.73
C GLU A 45 -10.38 -5.87 -32.54
N SER A 46 -10.01 -4.63 -32.80
CA SER A 46 -9.54 -3.70 -31.78
C SER A 46 -10.14 -2.30 -31.91
N LEU A 47 -10.05 -1.54 -30.83
CA LEU A 47 -10.42 -0.14 -30.77
C LEU A 47 -9.47 0.60 -29.84
N LYS A 48 -8.86 1.67 -30.32
CA LYS A 48 -8.14 2.60 -29.46
C LYS A 48 -9.06 3.70 -28.95
N VAL A 49 -9.15 3.81 -27.62
CA VAL A 49 -9.86 4.88 -26.94
C VAL A 49 -8.86 5.78 -26.23
N ARG A 50 -9.04 7.10 -26.35
CA ARG A 50 -8.20 8.08 -25.68
C ARG A 50 -9.03 8.98 -24.78
N GLN A 51 -8.74 8.94 -23.49
CA GLN A 51 -9.37 9.78 -22.48
C GLN A 51 -8.36 10.82 -21.99
N VAL A 52 -8.32 11.95 -22.69
CA VAL A 52 -7.30 13.01 -22.47
C VAL A 52 -7.34 13.56 -21.05
N ASP A 53 -8.54 13.72 -20.48
CA ASP A 53 -8.74 14.34 -19.16
C ASP A 53 -8.11 13.54 -18.00
N VAL A 54 -7.97 12.23 -18.18
CA VAL A 54 -7.39 11.32 -17.18
C VAL A 54 -6.05 10.71 -17.62
N GLY A 55 -5.50 11.14 -18.76
CA GLY A 55 -4.22 10.64 -19.26
C GLY A 55 -4.24 9.15 -19.60
N LEU A 56 -5.39 8.59 -20.00
CA LEU A 56 -5.55 7.17 -20.28
C LEU A 56 -5.67 6.92 -21.78
N ASP A 57 -4.79 6.08 -22.31
CA ASP A 57 -4.96 5.45 -23.62
C ASP A 57 -5.29 3.97 -23.40
N SER A 58 -6.42 3.51 -23.92
CA SER A 58 -6.79 2.09 -23.86
C SER A 58 -6.94 1.50 -25.26
N PHE A 59 -6.59 0.22 -25.35
CA PHE A 59 -6.72 -0.62 -26.52
C PHE A 59 -7.65 -1.77 -26.13
N ASN A 60 -8.91 -1.64 -26.53
CA ASN A 60 -9.91 -2.68 -26.35
C ASN A 60 -9.73 -3.69 -27.47
N VAL A 61 -9.61 -4.96 -27.13
CA VAL A 61 -9.28 -6.03 -28.08
C VAL A 61 -10.19 -7.22 -27.81
N PHE A 62 -10.78 -7.78 -28.86
CA PHE A 62 -11.37 -9.11 -28.80
C PHE A 62 -10.36 -10.12 -29.34
N TYR A 63 -9.94 -11.08 -28.51
CA TYR A 63 -8.96 -12.10 -28.90
C TYR A 63 -9.40 -13.53 -28.53
N GLY A 64 -10.70 -13.79 -28.69
CA GLY A 64 -11.29 -15.13 -28.59
C GLY A 64 -10.83 -15.95 -27.38
N ALA A 65 -10.65 -17.25 -27.58
CA ALA A 65 -10.17 -18.17 -26.54
C ALA A 65 -8.66 -18.04 -26.25
N ASP A 66 -7.90 -17.43 -27.16
CA ASP A 66 -6.43 -17.33 -27.09
C ASP A 66 -5.95 -16.02 -26.44
N TYR A 67 -6.83 -15.29 -25.74
CA TYR A 67 -6.52 -14.01 -25.11
C TYR A 67 -5.27 -14.04 -24.22
N GLN A 68 -4.95 -15.17 -23.57
CA GLN A 68 -3.73 -15.35 -22.78
C GLN A 68 -2.45 -15.25 -23.60
N LYS A 69 -2.46 -15.80 -24.82
CA LYS A 69 -1.35 -15.65 -25.77
C LYS A 69 -1.19 -14.19 -26.19
N GLY A 70 -2.31 -13.51 -26.47
CA GLY A 70 -2.33 -12.08 -26.79
C GLY A 70 -1.75 -11.22 -25.66
N ILE A 71 -2.19 -11.49 -24.42
CA ILE A 71 -1.66 -10.92 -23.17
C ILE A 71 -0.14 -11.09 -23.10
N CYS A 72 0.35 -12.31 -23.30
CA CYS A 72 1.78 -12.60 -23.22
C CYS A 72 2.60 -11.91 -24.30
N GLU A 73 2.14 -11.90 -25.55
CA GLU A 73 2.87 -11.24 -26.65
C GLU A 73 2.84 -9.71 -26.54
N VAL A 74 1.73 -9.13 -26.09
CA VAL A 74 1.68 -7.71 -25.75
C VAL A 74 2.66 -7.41 -24.61
N SER A 75 2.63 -8.17 -23.51
CA SER A 75 3.54 -7.97 -22.37
C SER A 75 5.02 -8.03 -22.77
N LYS A 76 5.38 -9.00 -23.61
CA LYS A 76 6.72 -9.20 -24.14
C LYS A 76 7.16 -8.03 -25.00
N HIS A 77 6.29 -7.58 -25.90
CA HIS A 77 6.56 -6.42 -26.75
C HIS A 77 6.74 -5.14 -25.93
N LEU A 78 5.90 -4.95 -24.93
CA LEU A 78 5.97 -3.81 -24.04
C LEU A 78 7.23 -3.79 -23.19
N CYS A 79 7.63 -4.94 -22.62
CA CYS A 79 8.90 -5.06 -21.90
C CYS A 79 10.13 -4.83 -22.80
N HIS A 80 10.01 -5.11 -24.11
CA HIS A 80 11.05 -4.82 -25.08
C HIS A 80 11.20 -3.31 -25.34
N ILE A 81 10.08 -2.58 -25.45
CA ILE A 81 10.10 -1.12 -25.68
C ILE A 81 10.43 -0.35 -24.41
N PHE A 82 9.88 -0.80 -23.27
CA PHE A 82 9.98 -0.16 -21.96
C PHE A 82 10.66 -1.12 -20.97
N PRO A 83 12.00 -1.27 -21.06
CA PRO A 83 12.72 -2.12 -20.12
C PRO A 83 12.63 -1.54 -18.71
N GLY A 84 12.35 -2.38 -17.73
CA GLY A 84 12.18 -1.95 -16.34
C GLY A 84 11.75 -3.08 -15.41
N PRO A 85 11.53 -2.76 -14.12
CA PRO A 85 10.94 -3.68 -13.17
C PRO A 85 9.53 -4.09 -13.62
N ILE A 86 9.20 -5.37 -13.49
CA ILE A 86 7.89 -5.91 -13.84
C ILE A 86 7.11 -6.17 -12.56
N GLU A 87 5.92 -5.61 -12.49
CA GLU A 87 4.95 -5.85 -11.44
C GLU A 87 3.77 -6.63 -12.03
N LEU A 88 3.55 -7.83 -11.53
CA LEU A 88 2.50 -8.72 -12.02
C LEU A 88 1.36 -8.81 -11.02
N HIS A 89 0.17 -8.38 -11.44
CA HIS A 89 -1.08 -8.59 -10.71
C HIS A 89 -1.93 -9.61 -11.46
N THR A 90 -2.33 -10.68 -10.79
CA THR A 90 -3.14 -11.74 -11.41
C THR A 90 -4.14 -12.31 -10.41
N SER A 91 -5.11 -13.08 -10.90
CA SER A 91 -6.08 -13.77 -10.05
C SER A 91 -6.25 -15.23 -10.44
N VAL A 92 -6.47 -16.10 -9.45
CA VAL A 92 -6.80 -17.52 -9.69
C VAL A 92 -8.12 -17.72 -10.42
N ALA A 93 -8.98 -16.71 -10.46
CA ALA A 93 -10.18 -16.70 -11.29
C ALA A 93 -9.85 -16.77 -12.80
N PHE A 94 -8.60 -16.46 -13.18
CA PHE A 94 -8.10 -16.64 -14.53
C PHE A 94 -7.77 -18.10 -14.74
N GLY A 95 -8.61 -18.80 -15.52
CA GLY A 95 -8.36 -20.18 -15.91
C GLY A 95 -6.95 -20.32 -16.52
N ASN A 96 -6.22 -21.36 -16.14
CA ASN A 96 -4.88 -21.70 -16.65
C ASN A 96 -3.85 -20.54 -16.73
N PHE A 97 -3.87 -19.58 -15.81
CA PHE A 97 -2.93 -18.45 -15.83
C PHE A 97 -1.45 -18.84 -15.67
N THR A 98 -1.13 -20.10 -15.35
CA THR A 98 0.26 -20.54 -15.20
C THR A 98 1.04 -20.55 -16.51
N GLU A 99 0.35 -20.55 -17.66
CA GLU A 99 0.97 -20.50 -18.97
C GLU A 99 1.77 -19.22 -19.21
N ILE A 100 1.37 -18.09 -18.61
CA ILE A 100 2.10 -16.83 -18.76
C ILE A 100 3.54 -16.95 -18.24
N PHE A 101 3.76 -17.77 -17.20
CA PHE A 101 5.10 -18.03 -16.65
C PHE A 101 5.94 -18.98 -17.51
N SER A 102 5.47 -19.40 -18.68
CA SER A 102 6.34 -20.02 -19.70
C SER A 102 7.16 -19.00 -20.48
N TYR A 103 6.80 -17.71 -20.40
CA TYR A 103 7.46 -16.65 -21.15
C TYR A 103 8.70 -16.13 -20.40
N PRO A 104 9.90 -16.12 -21.02
CA PRO A 104 11.15 -15.79 -20.33
C PRO A 104 11.20 -14.42 -19.66
N HIS A 105 10.52 -13.41 -20.21
CA HIS A 105 10.51 -12.07 -19.62
C HIS A 105 9.74 -12.00 -18.29
N LEU A 106 8.87 -12.97 -18.00
CA LEU A 106 8.14 -13.09 -16.73
C LEU A 106 8.86 -13.96 -15.69
N HIS A 107 10.05 -14.49 -16.00
CA HIS A 107 10.85 -15.25 -15.03
C HIS A 107 11.53 -14.37 -13.97
N HIS A 108 11.65 -13.07 -14.22
CA HIS A 108 12.25 -12.11 -13.28
C HIS A 108 11.28 -10.98 -13.01
N LEU A 109 10.69 -10.98 -11.82
CA LEU A 109 9.68 -10.01 -11.41
C LEU A 109 10.24 -9.12 -10.30
N ASP A 110 9.83 -7.86 -10.30
CA ASP A 110 10.05 -6.99 -9.15
C ASP A 110 8.99 -7.29 -8.07
N ARG A 111 7.73 -7.41 -8.49
CA ARG A 111 6.59 -7.68 -7.60
C ARG A 111 5.62 -8.68 -8.21
N ILE A 112 5.00 -9.49 -7.37
CA ILE A 112 3.87 -10.35 -7.74
C ILE A 112 2.75 -10.24 -6.72
N HIS A 113 1.53 -10.01 -7.21
CA HIS A 113 0.29 -10.08 -6.45
C HIS A 113 -0.64 -11.12 -7.07
N ILE A 114 -1.07 -12.10 -6.28
CA ILE A 114 -2.02 -13.13 -6.69
C ILE A 114 -3.26 -13.02 -5.80
N ALA A 115 -4.42 -12.79 -6.42
CA ALA A 115 -5.70 -12.64 -5.73
C ALA A 115 -6.71 -13.75 -6.10
N GLY A 116 -7.82 -13.84 -5.37
CA GLY A 116 -8.99 -14.66 -5.74
C GLY A 116 -9.32 -15.76 -4.73
N SER A 117 -9.86 -16.88 -5.22
CA SER A 117 -10.25 -18.06 -4.42
C SER A 117 -9.04 -18.94 -4.06
N ILE A 118 -9.24 -20.25 -3.86
CA ILE A 118 -8.18 -21.20 -3.50
C ILE A 118 -7.11 -21.32 -4.60
N LEU A 119 -5.83 -21.26 -4.19
CA LEU A 119 -4.66 -21.46 -5.04
C LEU A 119 -4.06 -22.85 -4.82
N LEU A 120 -3.93 -23.63 -5.88
CA LEU A 120 -3.37 -24.99 -5.77
C LEU A 120 -1.86 -24.98 -5.57
N LYS A 121 -1.32 -25.87 -4.73
CA LYS A 121 0.12 -26.08 -4.52
C LYS A 121 0.86 -26.33 -5.82
N LYS A 122 0.30 -27.15 -6.71
CA LYS A 122 0.89 -27.41 -8.04
C LYS A 122 1.01 -26.13 -8.87
N THR A 123 0.06 -25.21 -8.72
CA THR A 123 0.10 -23.89 -9.37
C THR A 123 1.24 -23.06 -8.79
N LEU A 124 1.40 -23.02 -7.46
CA LEU A 124 2.53 -22.36 -6.80
C LEU A 124 3.89 -22.92 -7.25
N GLU A 125 4.01 -24.25 -7.34
CA GLU A 125 5.21 -24.92 -7.86
C GLU A 125 5.52 -24.51 -9.30
N GLN A 126 4.51 -24.38 -10.16
CA GLN A 126 4.68 -23.96 -11.54
C GLN A 126 5.14 -22.51 -11.67
N ILE A 127 4.64 -21.63 -10.79
CA ILE A 127 4.99 -20.21 -10.76
C ILE A 127 6.41 -20.06 -10.19
N PHE A 128 6.58 -20.37 -8.91
CA PHE A 128 7.82 -20.12 -8.18
C PHE A 128 8.96 -21.08 -8.55
N GLY A 129 8.68 -22.16 -9.29
CA GLY A 129 9.70 -22.98 -9.94
C GLY A 129 10.33 -22.33 -11.18
N LYS A 130 9.73 -21.26 -11.72
CA LYS A 130 10.22 -20.55 -12.92
C LYS A 130 10.53 -19.08 -12.66
N THR A 131 9.96 -18.50 -11.60
CA THR A 131 10.09 -17.08 -11.31
C THR A 131 10.98 -16.79 -10.11
N THR A 132 11.78 -15.75 -10.23
CA THR A 132 12.44 -15.07 -9.11
C THR A 132 11.80 -13.70 -8.90
N VAL A 133 11.47 -13.37 -7.66
CA VAL A 133 10.86 -12.10 -7.27
C VAL A 133 11.81 -11.32 -6.37
N LYS A 134 11.95 -10.02 -6.61
CA LYS A 134 12.93 -9.19 -5.92
C LYS A 134 12.37 -8.43 -4.71
N THR A 135 11.23 -7.76 -4.88
CA THR A 135 10.79 -6.71 -3.97
C THR A 135 9.55 -7.10 -3.17
N GLU A 136 8.53 -7.70 -3.81
CA GLU A 136 7.28 -8.04 -3.13
C GLU A 136 6.63 -9.33 -3.62
N ILE A 137 6.23 -10.18 -2.68
CA ILE A 137 5.36 -11.33 -2.92
C ILE A 137 4.12 -11.13 -2.04
N SER A 138 2.96 -11.02 -2.69
CA SER A 138 1.67 -10.94 -2.02
C SER A 138 0.72 -12.00 -2.62
N ILE A 139 0.22 -12.90 -1.77
CA ILE A 139 -0.67 -14.00 -2.15
C ILE A 139 -1.86 -13.98 -1.21
N ASP A 140 -2.97 -13.39 -1.65
CA ASP A 140 -4.19 -13.28 -0.84
C ASP A 140 -4.94 -14.62 -0.68
N PRO A 141 -5.01 -15.50 -1.70
CA PRO A 141 -5.63 -16.81 -1.61
C PRO A 141 -5.17 -17.73 -0.47
N ASP A 142 -6.13 -18.47 0.09
CA ASP A 142 -5.85 -19.72 0.79
C ASP A 142 -5.26 -20.76 -0.18
N THR A 143 -4.42 -21.66 0.32
CA THR A 143 -3.88 -22.76 -0.49
C THR A 143 -4.56 -24.10 -0.17
N ASP A 144 -4.61 -25.01 -1.14
CA ASP A 144 -5.12 -26.37 -0.90
C ASP A 144 -4.17 -27.22 -0.04
N ASP A 145 -2.86 -26.95 -0.12
CA ASP A 145 -1.81 -27.60 0.65
C ASP A 145 -0.64 -26.63 0.93
N GLU A 146 0.26 -26.99 1.84
CA GLU A 146 1.44 -26.19 2.19
C GLU A 146 2.47 -26.20 1.05
N TYR A 147 2.96 -25.02 0.67
CA TYR A 147 4.07 -24.84 -0.27
C TYR A 147 5.07 -23.80 0.26
N PRO A 148 6.32 -24.20 0.58
CA PRO A 148 7.34 -23.25 1.03
C PRO A 148 7.84 -22.32 -0.08
N ILE A 149 7.43 -21.06 -0.05
CA ILE A 149 7.90 -20.02 -0.96
C ILE A 149 9.20 -19.42 -0.38
N MET A 150 10.29 -20.17 -0.47
CA MET A 150 11.55 -19.85 0.22
C MET A 150 12.13 -18.48 -0.17
N GLN A 151 11.97 -18.06 -1.43
CA GLN A 151 12.40 -16.72 -1.87
C GLN A 151 11.66 -15.58 -1.15
N GLY A 152 10.46 -15.86 -0.61
CA GLY A 152 9.70 -14.90 0.18
C GLY A 152 10.38 -14.50 1.48
N LEU A 153 11.38 -15.26 1.95
CA LEU A 153 12.14 -14.89 3.15
C LEU A 153 13.09 -13.70 2.92
N ASP A 154 13.39 -13.38 1.66
CA ASP A 154 14.41 -12.40 1.25
C ASP A 154 13.87 -11.18 0.49
N VAL A 155 12.58 -11.16 0.15
CA VAL A 155 11.94 -9.98 -0.47
C VAL A 155 11.75 -8.85 0.54
N GLU A 156 11.58 -7.61 0.07
CA GLU A 156 11.32 -6.48 0.98
C GLU A 156 9.96 -6.60 1.67
N HIS A 157 8.94 -7.06 0.93
CA HIS A 157 7.57 -7.17 1.41
C HIS A 157 7.02 -8.57 1.14
N LEU A 158 6.60 -9.25 2.22
CA LEU A 158 5.95 -10.55 2.14
C LEU A 158 4.54 -10.44 2.73
N ASP A 159 3.54 -10.83 1.95
CA ASP A 159 2.14 -10.92 2.40
C ASP A 159 1.56 -12.27 1.98
N LEU A 160 1.09 -13.04 2.96
CA LEU A 160 0.56 -14.39 2.74
C LEU A 160 -0.79 -14.56 3.46
N GLY A 161 -1.85 -14.73 2.67
CA GLY A 161 -3.15 -15.24 3.10
C GLY A 161 -3.01 -16.63 3.73
N ASP A 162 -2.14 -17.46 3.16
CA ASP A 162 -1.78 -18.76 3.72
C ASP A 162 -0.30 -18.85 4.12
N GLY A 163 -0.05 -18.57 5.40
CA GLY A 163 1.26 -18.70 6.03
C GLY A 163 1.48 -20.06 6.71
N ARG A 164 0.67 -21.10 6.45
CA ARG A 164 0.73 -22.37 7.21
C ARG A 164 2.08 -23.06 7.09
N TRP A 165 2.76 -22.89 5.95
CA TRP A 165 4.10 -23.42 5.69
C TRP A 165 5.19 -22.72 6.54
N VAL A 166 4.96 -21.49 7.01
CA VAL A 166 5.93 -20.72 7.80
C VAL A 166 6.06 -21.33 9.19
N ARG A 167 7.28 -21.77 9.52
CA ARG A 167 7.66 -22.37 10.80
C ARG A 167 8.69 -21.48 11.50
N ARG A 168 9.06 -21.82 12.73
CA ARG A 168 10.04 -21.06 13.52
C ARG A 168 11.34 -20.83 12.76
N GLU A 169 11.88 -21.86 12.12
CA GLU A 169 13.12 -21.80 11.35
C GLU A 169 13.05 -20.89 10.12
N HIS A 170 11.85 -20.60 9.63
CA HIS A 170 11.60 -19.63 8.56
C HIS A 170 11.48 -18.22 9.14
N LEU A 171 10.71 -18.07 10.23
CA LEU A 171 10.47 -16.79 10.90
C LEU A 171 11.79 -16.12 11.36
N VAL A 172 12.72 -16.89 11.93
CA VAL A 172 14.03 -16.37 12.40
C VAL A 172 15.01 -16.03 11.26
N LYS A 173 14.70 -16.43 10.02
CA LYS A 173 15.53 -16.17 8.83
C LYS A 173 15.03 -15.02 7.96
N LEU A 174 13.87 -14.43 8.29
CA LEU A 174 13.29 -13.33 7.53
C LEU A 174 14.28 -12.15 7.46
N THR A 175 14.60 -11.72 6.24
CA THR A 175 15.36 -10.49 5.99
C THR A 175 14.48 -9.35 5.46
N CYS A 176 13.17 -9.59 5.40
CA CYS A 176 12.14 -8.67 4.94
C CYS A 176 12.09 -7.37 5.74
N ARG A 177 11.58 -6.32 5.10
CA ARG A 177 11.23 -5.05 5.72
C ARG A 177 9.84 -5.12 6.36
N THR A 178 8.87 -5.68 5.64
CA THR A 178 7.52 -5.92 6.19
C THR A 178 7.04 -7.32 5.88
N VAL A 179 6.38 -7.94 6.86
CA VAL A 179 5.78 -9.26 6.72
C VAL A 179 4.35 -9.23 7.27
N HIS A 180 3.41 -9.79 6.53
CA HIS A 180 2.05 -10.06 6.98
C HIS A 180 1.72 -11.54 6.75
N LEU A 181 1.35 -12.26 7.80
CA LEU A 181 0.96 -13.67 7.73
C LEU A 181 -0.44 -13.82 8.33
N HIS A 182 -1.36 -14.33 7.53
CA HIS A 182 -2.71 -14.64 7.97
C HIS A 182 -2.78 -16.05 8.60
N GLN A 183 -3.13 -17.08 7.81
CA GLN A 183 -3.30 -18.42 8.36
C GLN A 183 -1.94 -19.03 8.71
N HIS A 184 -1.63 -19.20 10.00
CA HIS A 184 -0.35 -19.79 10.43
C HIS A 184 -0.50 -20.69 11.67
N PHE A 185 0.50 -21.53 11.92
CA PHE A 185 0.56 -22.40 13.11
C PHE A 185 1.58 -21.96 14.17
N LEU A 186 2.10 -20.73 14.06
CA LEU A 186 3.05 -20.15 15.00
C LEU A 186 2.45 -20.07 16.42
N LYS A 187 3.29 -20.35 17.41
CA LYS A 187 2.97 -20.34 18.85
C LYS A 187 3.86 -19.34 19.58
N TYR A 188 3.52 -19.03 20.82
CA TYR A 188 4.33 -18.15 21.69
C TYR A 188 5.82 -18.46 21.68
N LYS A 189 6.21 -19.75 21.72
CA LYS A 189 7.63 -20.16 21.67
C LYS A 189 8.33 -19.82 20.34
N ASP A 190 7.58 -19.74 19.24
CA ASP A 190 8.13 -19.34 17.94
C ASP A 190 8.35 -17.83 17.89
N ILE A 191 7.41 -17.05 18.45
CA ILE A 191 7.52 -15.60 18.60
C ILE A 191 8.65 -15.22 19.56
N GLU A 192 8.80 -15.96 20.66
CA GLU A 192 9.89 -15.78 21.62
C GLU A 192 11.26 -15.99 20.96
N GLU A 193 11.43 -17.05 20.16
CA GLU A 193 12.70 -17.31 19.46
C GLU A 193 12.98 -16.25 18.39
N PHE A 194 11.95 -15.79 17.68
CA PHE A 194 12.06 -14.66 16.76
C PHE A 194 12.54 -13.39 17.49
N ALA A 195 11.94 -13.03 18.61
CA ALA A 195 12.33 -11.87 19.41
C ALA A 195 13.78 -11.98 19.90
N LYS A 196 14.18 -13.14 20.44
CA LYS A 196 15.56 -13.41 20.86
C LYS A 196 16.55 -13.31 19.71
N THR A 197 16.16 -13.78 18.51
CA THR A 197 16.98 -13.68 17.31
C THR A 197 17.12 -12.23 16.84
N TRP A 198 16.03 -11.46 16.84
CA TRP A 198 16.04 -10.05 16.49
C TRP A 198 16.92 -9.23 17.45
N LEU A 199 16.83 -9.48 18.77
CA LEU A 199 17.67 -8.83 19.78
C LEU A 199 19.18 -9.08 19.58
N LYS A 200 19.55 -10.19 18.96
CA LYS A 200 20.96 -10.57 18.70
C LYS A 200 21.46 -10.21 17.31
N THR A 201 20.56 -9.98 16.36
CA THR A 201 20.89 -9.71 14.96
C THR A 201 20.96 -8.19 14.73
N PRO A 202 22.15 -7.59 14.54
CA PRO A 202 22.26 -6.17 14.19
C PRO A 202 21.83 -5.91 12.74
N ASN A 203 21.57 -4.65 12.40
CA ASN A 203 21.31 -4.16 11.04
C ASN A 203 20.15 -4.86 10.31
N THR A 204 19.13 -5.28 11.06
CA THR A 204 17.91 -5.81 10.47
C THR A 204 17.13 -4.72 9.71
N ARG A 205 16.64 -5.09 8.52
CA ARG A 205 15.74 -4.26 7.72
C ARG A 205 14.30 -4.30 8.20
N MET A 206 13.98 -5.21 9.14
CA MET A 206 12.65 -5.40 9.68
C MET A 206 12.11 -4.09 10.26
N GLU A 207 10.97 -3.66 9.76
CA GLU A 207 10.18 -2.56 10.29
C GLU A 207 8.89 -3.08 10.93
N ARG A 208 8.30 -4.12 10.32
CA ARG A 208 6.99 -4.62 10.73
C ARG A 208 6.80 -6.09 10.45
N LEU A 209 6.38 -6.84 11.45
CA LEU A 209 5.79 -8.17 11.30
C LEU A 209 4.36 -8.13 11.85
N SER A 210 3.41 -8.66 11.09
CA SER A 210 2.02 -8.75 11.47
C SER A 210 1.54 -10.19 11.29
N LEU A 211 0.92 -10.71 12.34
CA LEU A 211 0.46 -12.09 12.42
C LEU A 211 -1.02 -12.08 12.80
N VAL A 212 -1.89 -12.65 11.96
CA VAL A 212 -3.29 -12.84 12.34
C VAL A 212 -3.36 -13.92 13.42
N TRP A 213 -3.58 -13.47 14.66
CA TRP A 213 -3.50 -14.30 15.84
C TRP A 213 -4.89 -14.76 16.27
N MET A 214 -5.18 -16.04 16.00
CA MET A 214 -6.44 -16.66 16.38
C MET A 214 -6.41 -17.02 17.88
N GLY A 215 -6.85 -16.09 18.72
CA GLY A 215 -6.97 -16.27 20.17
C GLY A 215 -6.53 -15.04 20.95
N GLU A 216 -6.55 -15.14 22.28
CA GLU A 216 -6.04 -14.09 23.14
C GLU A 216 -4.50 -14.08 23.12
N TRP A 217 -3.95 -12.86 23.01
CA TRP A 217 -2.52 -12.61 23.20
C TRP A 217 -2.23 -12.27 24.66
N ASP A 218 -1.13 -12.82 25.18
CA ASP A 218 -0.65 -12.61 26.54
C ASP A 218 0.88 -12.49 26.51
N GLU A 219 1.38 -11.26 26.64
CA GLU A 219 2.82 -11.00 26.58
C GLU A 219 3.62 -11.68 27.69
N THR A 220 2.97 -12.06 28.81
CA THR A 220 3.65 -12.73 29.93
C THR A 220 4.18 -14.12 29.55
N LYS A 221 3.70 -14.69 28.45
CA LYS A 221 4.16 -15.97 27.89
C LYS A 221 5.48 -15.87 27.11
N LEU A 222 6.04 -14.67 26.96
CA LEU A 222 7.37 -14.43 26.40
C LEU A 222 8.44 -14.39 27.50
N GLU A 223 8.50 -15.44 28.33
CA GLU A 223 9.35 -15.52 29.55
C GLU A 223 10.84 -15.27 29.25
N GLY A 224 11.30 -15.63 28.06
CA GLY A 224 12.69 -15.46 27.64
C GLY A 224 13.03 -14.09 27.01
N VAL A 225 12.10 -13.14 27.00
CA VAL A 225 12.28 -11.82 26.38
C VAL A 225 12.15 -10.75 27.46
N ASN A 226 13.26 -10.08 27.77
CA ASN A 226 13.26 -8.96 28.70
C ASN A 226 12.65 -7.72 28.03
N GLY A 227 11.43 -7.38 28.41
CA GLY A 227 10.73 -6.20 27.93
C GLY A 227 10.08 -5.41 29.07
N HIS A 228 9.58 -4.23 28.74
CA HIS A 228 8.87 -3.36 29.67
C HIS A 228 7.60 -2.80 29.03
N LYS A 229 6.68 -2.31 29.85
CA LYS A 229 5.48 -1.60 29.37
C LYS A 229 5.88 -0.27 28.73
N TRP A 230 4.99 0.28 27.92
CA TRP A 230 5.17 1.59 27.30
C TRP A 230 5.57 2.68 28.31
N ILE A 231 6.64 3.41 27.98
CA ILE A 231 7.11 4.57 28.74
C ILE A 231 6.93 5.81 27.86
N PRO A 232 6.00 6.73 28.19
CA PRO A 232 5.69 7.90 27.35
C PRO A 232 6.88 8.82 27.05
N SER A 233 7.92 8.82 27.89
CA SER A 233 9.13 9.63 27.68
C SER A 233 10.12 9.01 26.71
N GLN A 234 10.00 7.72 26.36
CA GLN A 234 10.92 7.02 25.45
C GLN A 234 10.42 7.01 24.00
N ARG A 235 9.10 6.93 23.81
CA ARG A 235 8.45 6.97 22.50
C ARG A 235 6.98 7.39 22.61
N GLU A 236 6.43 7.86 21.50
CA GLU A 236 5.01 8.19 21.39
C GLU A 236 4.11 6.95 21.49
N ARG A 237 2.82 7.22 21.72
CA ARG A 237 1.77 6.22 21.86
C ARG A 237 1.53 5.41 20.58
N ASN A 238 1.49 6.10 19.43
CA ASN A 238 0.99 5.54 18.18
C ASN A 238 2.12 5.21 17.20
N TYR A 239 2.08 4.01 16.65
CA TYR A 239 2.95 3.63 15.52
C TYR A 239 2.26 3.92 14.19
N PHE A 240 2.97 4.49 13.22
CA PHE A 240 2.38 4.84 11.92
C PHE A 240 2.67 3.74 10.89
N VAL A 241 1.63 3.01 10.51
CA VAL A 241 1.69 1.88 9.57
C VAL A 241 1.88 2.37 8.13
N ASN A 242 1.34 3.55 7.82
CA ASN A 242 1.52 4.25 6.56
C ASN A 242 2.12 5.63 6.85
N THR A 243 3.16 6.01 6.12
CA THR A 243 3.81 7.34 6.23
C THR A 243 2.87 8.49 5.87
N ARG A 244 1.71 8.20 5.26
CA ARG A 244 0.63 9.16 5.00
C ARG A 244 -0.31 9.39 6.20
N GLY A 245 -0.08 8.73 7.34
CA GLY A 245 -0.69 9.09 8.62
C GLY A 245 -2.10 8.53 8.90
N PHE A 246 -2.75 7.90 7.93
CA PHE A 246 -4.13 7.42 8.10
C PHE A 246 -4.30 6.18 8.99
N ASN A 247 -3.25 5.38 9.19
CA ASN A 247 -3.32 4.13 9.98
C ASN A 247 -2.36 4.20 11.18
N ARG A 248 -2.93 4.31 12.38
CA ARG A 248 -2.21 4.36 13.66
C ARG A 248 -2.50 3.09 14.46
N ILE A 249 -1.45 2.47 15.02
CA ILE A 249 -1.58 1.36 15.97
C ILE A 249 -1.29 1.91 17.37
N ASP A 250 -2.26 1.76 18.28
CA ASP A 250 -2.08 2.19 19.67
C ASP A 250 -1.18 1.21 20.41
N CYS A 251 0.01 1.67 20.78
CA CYS A 251 1.04 0.85 21.40
C CYS A 251 1.15 1.07 22.92
N THR A 252 0.15 1.69 23.59
CA THR A 252 0.22 1.90 25.06
C THR A 252 0.24 0.62 25.87
N HIS A 253 -0.43 -0.42 25.36
CA HIS A 253 -0.52 -1.74 26.02
C HIS A 253 0.51 -2.74 25.45
N GLY A 254 1.45 -2.26 24.64
CA GLY A 254 2.48 -3.11 24.06
C GLY A 254 3.61 -3.46 25.04
N LEU A 255 4.30 -4.56 24.74
CA LEU A 255 5.57 -4.95 25.35
C LEU A 255 6.72 -4.38 24.51
N ASP A 256 7.44 -3.42 25.06
CA ASP A 256 8.63 -2.84 24.46
C ASP A 256 9.87 -3.69 24.78
N ILE A 257 10.67 -3.95 23.76
CA ILE A 257 11.96 -4.63 23.87
C ILE A 257 13.02 -3.79 23.18
N GLU A 258 14.23 -3.74 23.75
CA GLU A 258 15.31 -2.91 23.24
C GLU A 258 16.55 -3.74 22.93
N ARG A 259 17.12 -3.51 21.75
CA ARG A 259 18.36 -4.14 21.33
C ARG A 259 19.54 -3.27 21.73
N GLU A 260 20.30 -3.73 22.72
CA GLU A 260 21.38 -2.97 23.38
C GLU A 260 22.45 -2.44 22.43
N ILE A 261 22.76 -3.17 21.35
CA ILE A 261 23.85 -2.81 20.43
C ILE A 261 23.54 -1.52 19.65
N GLU A 262 22.30 -1.34 19.21
CA GLU A 262 21.89 -0.26 18.29
C GLU A 262 20.94 0.74 18.94
N GLY A 263 20.40 0.43 20.14
CA GLY A 263 19.36 1.22 20.78
C GLY A 263 18.04 1.22 20.00
N GLU A 264 17.82 0.25 19.10
CA GLU A 264 16.54 0.07 18.42
C GLU A 264 15.56 -0.59 19.38
N LEU A 265 14.36 -0.02 19.56
CA LEU A 265 13.27 -0.67 20.30
C LEU A 265 12.17 -1.09 19.35
N ALA A 266 11.63 -2.25 19.64
CA ALA A 266 10.48 -2.80 19.00
C ALA A 266 9.37 -3.02 20.03
N THR A 267 8.13 -3.01 19.56
CA THR A 267 6.95 -3.24 20.40
C THR A 267 6.20 -4.45 19.88
N PHE A 268 5.91 -5.40 20.77
CA PHE A 268 4.84 -6.36 20.55
C PHE A 268 3.52 -5.76 21.03
N VAL A 269 2.51 -5.71 20.16
CA VAL A 269 1.17 -5.25 20.54
C VAL A 269 0.11 -6.07 19.81
N TRP A 270 -0.94 -6.43 20.53
CA TRP A 270 -2.09 -7.14 19.97
C TRP A 270 -3.27 -6.18 19.83
N GLN A 271 -3.76 -6.04 18.61
CA GLN A 271 -4.90 -5.18 18.28
C GLN A 271 -5.66 -5.81 17.11
N GLU A 272 -7.00 -5.83 17.18
CA GLU A 272 -7.88 -6.26 16.08
C GLU A 272 -7.50 -7.65 15.52
N ASN A 273 -7.30 -8.63 16.40
CA ASN A 273 -6.87 -10.00 16.06
C ASN A 273 -5.50 -10.09 15.37
N ASN A 274 -4.70 -9.02 15.37
CA ASN A 274 -3.35 -9.02 14.83
C ASN A 274 -2.34 -8.84 15.96
N LEU A 275 -1.37 -9.75 16.01
CA LEU A 275 -0.14 -9.55 16.77
C LEU A 275 0.85 -8.81 15.89
N TRP A 276 1.20 -7.60 16.30
CA TRP A 276 2.18 -6.77 15.64
C TRP A 276 3.52 -6.82 16.36
N PHE A 277 4.59 -6.87 15.60
CA PHE A 277 5.94 -6.56 16.01
C PHE A 277 6.41 -5.33 15.21
N LEU A 278 6.59 -4.21 15.91
CA LEU A 278 6.77 -2.90 15.30
C LEU A 278 8.11 -2.32 15.71
N VAL A 279 9.01 -2.11 14.74
CA VAL A 279 10.33 -1.53 15.00
C VAL A 279 10.28 -0.01 14.86
N TRP A 280 10.62 0.71 15.92
CA TRP A 280 10.57 2.17 15.96
C TRP A 280 11.86 2.78 15.42
N LYS A 281 11.90 3.01 14.11
CA LYS A 281 12.99 3.78 13.47
C LYS A 281 12.94 5.27 13.82
N GLU A 282 11.75 5.78 14.15
CA GLU A 282 11.49 7.11 14.71
C GLU A 282 10.68 6.94 15.98
N ARG A 283 11.15 7.49 17.12
CA ARG A 283 10.49 7.34 18.43
C ARG A 283 9.31 8.28 18.60
N ASN A 284 9.34 9.43 17.93
CA ASN A 284 8.33 10.48 18.06
C ASN A 284 7.79 10.89 16.67
N PRO A 285 7.14 9.96 15.94
CA PRO A 285 6.72 10.18 14.55
C PRO A 285 5.73 11.34 14.38
N GLU A 286 4.78 11.52 15.30
CA GLU A 286 3.78 12.59 15.26
C GLU A 286 4.42 13.95 15.51
N LYS A 287 5.28 14.08 16.53
CA LYS A 287 6.01 15.33 16.77
C LYS A 287 6.82 15.75 15.54
N LYS A 288 7.56 14.82 14.94
CA LYS A 288 8.32 15.08 13.70
C LYS A 288 7.42 15.45 12.53
N ARG A 289 6.26 14.79 12.41
CA ARG A 289 5.24 15.11 11.38
C ARG A 289 4.72 16.53 11.56
N LEU A 290 4.36 16.93 12.79
CA LEU A 290 3.86 18.26 13.12
C LEU A 290 4.92 19.35 12.92
N GLU A 291 6.19 19.07 13.21
CA GLU A 291 7.32 19.97 12.89
C GLU A 291 7.43 20.17 11.36
N GLY A 292 7.40 19.10 10.58
CA GLY A 292 7.43 19.18 9.11
C GLY A 292 6.16 19.78 8.48
N LEU A 293 5.01 19.67 9.15
CA LEU A 293 3.74 20.22 8.69
C LEU A 293 3.79 21.75 8.60
N LYS A 294 4.45 22.42 9.56
CA LYS A 294 4.59 23.89 9.55
C LYS A 294 5.24 24.40 8.27
N GLU A 295 6.32 23.76 7.84
CA GLU A 295 7.02 24.11 6.60
C GLU A 295 6.16 23.85 5.35
N LYS A 296 5.36 22.77 5.35
CA LYS A 296 4.43 22.46 4.25
C LYS A 296 3.26 23.43 4.16
N LEU A 297 2.77 23.93 5.30
CA LEU A 297 1.64 24.87 5.35
C LEU A 297 2.04 26.30 4.98
N LYS A 298 3.28 26.71 5.27
CA LYS A 298 3.80 28.06 4.99
C LYS A 298 3.48 28.59 3.58
N PRO A 299 3.80 27.90 2.47
CA PRO A 299 3.50 28.42 1.12
C PRO A 299 2.00 28.55 0.84
N ILE A 300 1.15 27.73 1.47
CA ILE A 300 -0.31 27.81 1.30
C ILE A 300 -0.86 29.03 2.05
N TYR A 301 -0.34 29.31 3.24
CA TYR A 301 -0.71 30.54 3.95
C TYR A 301 -0.19 31.80 3.25
N ASP A 302 0.98 31.77 2.60
CA ASP A 302 1.46 32.86 1.73
C ASP A 302 0.56 33.06 0.49
N GLU A 303 -0.03 31.99 -0.04
CA GLU A 303 -1.05 32.04 -1.10
C GLU A 303 -2.37 32.65 -0.58
N LEU A 304 -2.83 32.21 0.60
CA LEU A 304 -4.05 32.75 1.23
C LEU A 304 -3.95 34.25 1.52
N GLU A 305 -2.81 34.72 2.03
CA GLU A 305 -2.61 36.15 2.29
C GLU A 305 -2.70 37.00 1.00
N ARG A 306 -2.12 36.49 -0.09
CA ARG A 306 -2.27 37.13 -1.42
C ARG A 306 -3.73 37.15 -1.88
N LEU A 307 -4.44 36.04 -1.76
CA LEU A 307 -5.85 35.93 -2.15
C LEU A 307 -6.77 36.82 -1.31
N ILE A 308 -6.47 37.04 -0.03
CA ILE A 308 -7.24 37.95 0.84
C ILE A 308 -7.05 39.40 0.40
N ASN A 309 -5.84 39.78 -0.02
CA ASN A 309 -5.55 41.12 -0.52
C ASN A 309 -6.20 41.37 -1.90
N GLU A 310 -6.23 40.36 -2.77
CA GLU A 310 -6.83 40.45 -4.11
C GLU A 310 -8.37 40.40 -4.06
N TYR A 311 -8.93 39.58 -3.15
CA TYR A 311 -10.37 39.35 -2.99
C TYR A 311 -10.80 39.57 -1.52
N PRO A 312 -11.23 40.78 -1.14
CA PRO A 312 -11.56 41.12 0.25
C PRO A 312 -12.93 40.57 0.73
N ASP A 313 -13.58 39.76 -0.08
CA ASP A 313 -14.94 39.22 0.11
C ASP A 313 -15.02 38.02 1.08
N SER A 314 -13.97 37.78 1.88
CA SER A 314 -13.90 36.69 2.85
C SER A 314 -14.93 36.84 3.98
N CYS A 315 -15.68 35.78 4.27
CA CYS A 315 -16.56 35.72 5.44
C CYS A 315 -15.76 35.48 6.74
N SER A 316 -16.42 35.60 7.91
CA SER A 316 -15.75 35.45 9.21
C SER A 316 -15.04 34.09 9.38
N LEU A 317 -15.64 33.00 8.90
CA LEU A 317 -15.03 31.67 8.95
C LEU A 317 -13.80 31.56 8.04
N GLU A 318 -13.87 32.13 6.82
CA GLU A 318 -12.71 32.14 5.90
C GLU A 318 -11.55 32.97 6.45
N ARG A 319 -11.85 34.08 7.14
CA ARG A 319 -10.84 34.88 7.84
C ARG A 319 -10.20 34.10 8.99
N LEU A 320 -11.00 33.33 9.75
CA LEU A 320 -10.49 32.49 10.81
C LEU A 320 -9.56 31.40 10.26
N LEU A 321 -9.99 30.66 9.22
CA LEU A 321 -9.17 29.64 8.57
C LEU A 321 -7.90 30.19 7.91
N SER A 322 -7.86 31.48 7.60
CA SER A 322 -6.68 32.14 7.04
C SER A 322 -5.66 32.55 8.12
N ASN A 323 -6.00 32.41 9.40
CA ASN A 323 -5.09 32.74 10.49
C ASN A 323 -4.02 31.66 10.64
N ARG A 324 -2.75 32.03 10.38
CA ARG A 324 -1.59 31.12 10.48
C ARG A 324 -1.35 30.56 11.88
N ASN A 325 -1.87 31.24 12.91
CA ASN A 325 -1.72 30.84 14.31
C ASN A 325 -2.86 29.95 14.80
N LEU A 326 -3.85 29.64 13.95
CA LEU A 326 -4.94 28.74 14.28
C LEU A 326 -4.37 27.33 14.53
N SER A 327 -4.78 26.68 15.62
CA SER A 327 -4.36 25.30 15.86
C SER A 327 -4.93 24.36 14.79
N CYS A 328 -4.30 23.21 14.57
CA CYS A 328 -4.79 22.22 13.59
C CYS A 328 -6.22 21.75 13.91
N LYS A 329 -6.55 21.59 15.20
CA LYS A 329 -7.89 21.25 15.68
C LYS A 329 -8.91 22.32 15.35
N GLU A 330 -8.64 23.56 15.75
CA GLU A 330 -9.54 24.69 15.45
C GLU A 330 -9.72 24.89 13.94
N PHE A 331 -8.67 24.69 13.13
CA PHE A 331 -8.76 24.73 11.68
C PHE A 331 -9.74 23.67 11.17
N VAL A 332 -9.57 22.42 11.59
CA VAL A 332 -10.42 21.30 11.13
C VAL A 332 -11.87 21.51 11.53
N ASP A 333 -12.13 21.87 12.79
CA ASP A 333 -13.49 22.09 13.28
C ASP A 333 -14.17 23.23 12.53
N THR A 334 -13.46 24.35 12.35
CA THR A 334 -13.95 25.50 11.59
C THR A 334 -14.20 25.14 10.12
N TYR A 335 -13.31 24.36 9.52
CA TYR A 335 -13.41 23.94 8.13
C TYR A 335 -14.58 22.98 7.90
N LYS A 336 -14.84 22.03 8.81
CA LYS A 336 -16.00 21.14 8.78
C LYS A 336 -17.31 21.94 8.79
N VAL A 337 -17.43 22.92 9.68
CA VAL A 337 -18.59 23.83 9.72
C VAL A 337 -18.73 24.58 8.40
N LEU A 338 -17.64 25.15 7.90
CA LEU A 338 -17.63 25.90 6.65
C LEU A 338 -18.06 25.06 5.43
N ARG A 339 -17.63 23.78 5.36
CA ARG A 339 -18.03 22.83 4.30
C ARG A 339 -19.50 22.42 4.43
N GLY A 340 -20.02 22.29 5.64
CA GLY A 340 -21.45 22.03 5.87
C GLY A 340 -22.35 23.13 5.31
N MET A 341 -21.89 24.39 5.37
CA MET A 341 -22.62 25.55 4.85
C MET A 341 -22.59 25.68 3.31
N ASP A 342 -21.68 24.98 2.62
CA ASP A 342 -21.56 25.09 1.16
C ASP A 342 -22.78 24.49 0.42
N GLY A 343 -23.56 23.62 1.06
CA GLY A 343 -24.81 23.08 0.52
C GLY A 343 -25.94 24.10 0.42
N GLU A 344 -25.84 25.24 1.12
CA GLU A 344 -26.91 26.23 1.24
C GLU A 344 -26.70 27.49 0.38
N ILE A 345 -25.49 27.72 -0.15
CA ILE A 345 -25.12 28.97 -0.81
C ILE A 345 -24.87 28.77 -2.32
N ARG A 346 -25.75 29.33 -3.16
CA ARG A 346 -25.73 29.16 -4.63
C ARG A 346 -24.79 30.09 -5.41
N LEU A 347 -24.13 31.06 -4.76
CA LEU A 347 -23.23 32.01 -5.44
C LEU A 347 -21.81 31.88 -4.85
N SER A 348 -20.86 31.40 -5.65
CA SER A 348 -19.43 31.44 -5.31
C SER A 348 -18.73 32.52 -6.12
N SER A 349 -17.98 33.38 -5.43
CA SER A 349 -17.05 34.31 -6.09
C SER A 349 -15.74 33.58 -6.43
N THR A 350 -14.97 34.15 -7.37
CA THR A 350 -13.63 33.66 -7.69
C THR A 350 -12.73 33.61 -6.46
N GLY A 351 -12.75 34.66 -5.63
CA GLY A 351 -11.98 34.72 -4.37
C GLY A 351 -12.33 33.59 -3.40
N ARG A 352 -13.63 33.33 -3.20
CA ARG A 352 -14.10 32.21 -2.39
C ARG A 352 -13.60 30.88 -2.95
N ALA A 353 -13.76 30.64 -4.25
CA ALA A 353 -13.33 29.40 -4.89
C ALA A 353 -11.81 29.17 -4.72
N CYS A 354 -10.98 30.19 -4.93
CA CYS A 354 -9.53 30.11 -4.76
C CYS A 354 -9.14 29.82 -3.29
N ARG A 355 -9.75 30.52 -2.31
CA ARG A 355 -9.49 30.25 -0.88
C ARG A 355 -9.91 28.84 -0.48
N ARG A 356 -11.02 28.32 -1.03
CA ARG A 356 -11.44 26.92 -0.77
C ARG A 356 -10.42 25.92 -1.25
N VAL A 357 -9.81 26.12 -2.41
CA VAL A 357 -8.70 25.26 -2.87
C VAL A 357 -7.57 25.25 -1.85
N CYS A 358 -7.19 26.40 -1.28
CA CYS A 358 -6.18 26.46 -0.22
C CYS A 358 -6.63 25.74 1.05
N PHE A 359 -7.87 25.94 1.53
CA PHE A 359 -8.36 25.26 2.72
C PHE A 359 -8.44 23.74 2.54
N ASP A 360 -8.89 23.27 1.38
CA ASP A 360 -8.90 21.86 1.02
C ASP A 360 -7.48 21.27 1.03
N LYS A 361 -6.46 22.02 0.54
CA LYS A 361 -5.04 21.64 0.63
C LYS A 361 -4.57 21.54 2.09
N ILE A 362 -4.87 22.55 2.92
CA ILE A 362 -4.48 22.56 4.35
C ILE A 362 -5.14 21.38 5.08
N PHE A 363 -6.45 21.17 4.89
CA PHE A 363 -7.19 20.08 5.51
C PHE A 363 -6.59 18.70 5.17
N ARG A 364 -6.21 18.48 3.91
CA ARG A 364 -5.53 17.24 3.47
C ARG A 364 -4.14 17.06 4.08
N LEU A 365 -3.45 18.15 4.42
CA LEU A 365 -2.10 18.09 5.02
C LEU A 365 -2.12 17.88 6.53
N ILE A 366 -3.14 18.40 7.23
CA ILE A 366 -3.25 18.29 8.69
C ILE A 366 -3.40 16.82 9.13
N ASP A 367 -3.93 15.95 8.25
CA ASP A 367 -4.16 14.52 8.53
C ASP A 367 -4.98 14.33 9.81
N TRP A 368 -6.25 14.71 9.74
CA TRP A 368 -7.18 14.60 10.85
C TRP A 368 -7.81 13.21 10.90
N ASN A 369 -7.33 12.37 11.82
CA ASN A 369 -8.13 11.26 12.34
C ASN A 369 -8.78 11.69 13.66
N ASP A 370 -9.90 11.06 14.01
CA ASP A 370 -10.71 11.38 15.19
C ASP A 370 -9.99 11.16 16.55
N ASP A 371 -8.74 10.68 16.56
CA ASP A 371 -7.92 10.48 17.78
C ASP A 371 -7.33 11.76 18.40
N PHE A 372 -7.56 12.95 17.80
CA PHE A 372 -7.12 14.25 18.36
C PHE A 372 -7.88 14.67 19.64
N GLU A 373 -8.75 13.82 20.20
CA GLU A 373 -9.49 14.13 21.42
C GLU A 373 -8.64 14.07 22.71
N PHE A 374 -7.40 13.55 22.68
CA PHE A 374 -6.61 13.32 23.89
C PHE A 374 -5.20 13.96 23.92
N LEU A 375 -4.95 14.99 23.11
CA LEU A 375 -3.77 15.87 23.26
C LEU A 375 -4.12 17.14 24.04
#